data_AF-A0A085FP07-F1
#
_entry.id   AF-A0A085FP07-F1
#
_cell.length_a   1.000
_cell.length_b   1.000
_cell.length_c   1.000
_cell.angle_alpha   90.00
_cell.angle_beta   90.00
_cell.angle_gamma   90.00
#
_symmetry.space_group_name_H-M   'P 1'
#
loop_
_entity.id
_entity.type
_entity.pdbx_description
1 polymer ?
#
loop_
_entity_poly.entity_id
_entity_poly.type
_entity_poly.pdbx_seq_one_letter_code
_entity_poly.pdbx_strand_id
1 'polypeptide(L)'
;MKFTVIAGCVDRHTGKRFQRGDTFETKDEEQAERLIKAGCLRRPTEAEARAAQEEAESRRAAEDAAAAERKRLANESAAAEQRRLADEAETQRRRQAELDRLTAEIEAAQERLRETNDAASAAEERRRVAEQAAVEAEARLAKANEAASKAKKA
;
A
#
# COMPACT_ATOMS: atom_id res chain seq x y z
N MET A 1 -32.80 -30.79 -23.51
CA MET A 1 -32.29 -31.32 -24.80
C MET A 1 -32.73 -30.38 -25.92
N LYS A 2 -31.94 -30.26 -27.00
CA LYS A 2 -32.25 -29.39 -28.16
C LYS A 2 -32.96 -30.21 -29.24
N PHE A 3 -34.08 -29.70 -29.74
CA PHE A 3 -34.85 -30.31 -30.83
C PHE A 3 -34.98 -29.31 -31.99
N THR A 4 -35.00 -29.82 -33.22
CA THR A 4 -35.29 -29.01 -34.40
C THR A 4 -36.78 -29.02 -34.67
N VAL A 5 -37.38 -27.85 -34.80
CA VAL A 5 -38.79 -27.69 -35.16
C VAL A 5 -38.94 -27.93 -36.67
N ILE A 6 -39.75 -28.92 -37.05
CA ILE A 6 -39.98 -29.28 -38.45
C ILE A 6 -41.32 -28.77 -38.97
N ALA A 7 -42.26 -28.47 -38.07
CA ALA A 7 -43.55 -27.83 -38.37
C ALA A 7 -43.93 -26.88 -37.22
N GLY A 8 -44.64 -25.80 -37.55
CA GLY A 8 -44.99 -24.77 -36.58
C GLY A 8 -45.78 -25.31 -35.39
N CYS A 9 -45.38 -24.95 -34.17
CA CYS A 9 -45.99 -25.44 -32.95
C CYS A 9 -45.96 -24.39 -31.82
N VAL A 10 -46.67 -24.66 -30.73
CA VAL A 10 -46.72 -23.78 -29.55
C VAL A 10 -46.28 -24.56 -28.32
N ASP A 11 -45.35 -23.97 -27.57
CA ASP A 11 -44.95 -24.48 -26.27
C ASP A 11 -46.07 -24.26 -25.25
N ARG A 12 -46.48 -25.32 -24.56
CA ARG A 12 -47.57 -25.30 -23.58
C ARG A 12 -47.20 -24.49 -22.32
N HIS A 13 -45.93 -24.51 -21.92
CA HIS A 13 -45.49 -23.89 -20.67
C HIS A 13 -45.22 -22.41 -20.86
N THR A 14 -44.60 -22.02 -21.98
CA THR A 14 -44.24 -20.63 -22.25
C THR A 14 -45.22 -19.89 -23.15
N GLY A 15 -46.11 -20.61 -23.86
CA GLY A 15 -46.99 -20.03 -24.88
C GLY A 15 -46.25 -19.58 -26.15
N LYS A 16 -44.92 -19.78 -26.22
CA LYS A 16 -44.10 -19.34 -27.35
C LYS A 16 -44.43 -20.16 -28.60
N ARG A 17 -44.64 -19.44 -29.71
CA ARG A 17 -44.81 -20.05 -31.03
C ARG A 17 -43.44 -20.29 -31.66
N PHE A 18 -43.23 -21.49 -32.16
CA PHE A 18 -42.02 -21.90 -32.84
C PHE A 18 -42.34 -22.15 -34.32
N GLN A 19 -41.45 -21.72 -35.19
CA GLN A 19 -41.50 -21.89 -36.63
C GLN A 19 -40.58 -23.03 -37.07
N ARG A 20 -40.80 -23.54 -38.29
CA ARG A 20 -39.90 -24.54 -38.88
C ARG A 20 -38.48 -23.98 -38.97
N GLY A 21 -37.51 -24.75 -38.47
CA GLY A 21 -36.10 -24.36 -38.36
C GLY A 21 -35.71 -23.82 -36.99
N ASP A 22 -36.67 -23.47 -36.13
CA ASP A 22 -36.36 -23.00 -34.78
C ASP A 22 -35.78 -24.14 -33.92
N THR A 23 -34.98 -23.75 -32.93
CA THR A 23 -34.50 -24.66 -31.88
C THR A 23 -35.46 -24.62 -30.70
N PHE A 24 -36.00 -25.79 -30.35
CA PHE A 24 -36.82 -25.98 -29.17
C PHE A 24 -35.98 -26.63 -28.07
N GLU A 25 -35.84 -25.93 -26.94
CA GLU A 25 -35.16 -26.43 -25.75
C GLU A 25 -36.20 -26.65 -24.64
N THR A 26 -36.37 -27.90 -24.22
CA THR A 26 -37.18 -28.23 -23.05
C THR A 26 -36.43 -29.11 -22.06
N LYS A 27 -36.82 -28.98 -20.80
CA LYS A 27 -36.45 -29.85 -19.68
C LYS A 27 -37.52 -30.91 -19.40
N ASP A 28 -38.69 -30.79 -20.04
CA ASP A 28 -39.84 -31.68 -19.89
C ASP A 28 -39.87 -32.68 -21.07
N GLU A 29 -39.55 -33.94 -20.77
CA GLU A 29 -39.53 -35.02 -21.76
C GLU A 29 -40.93 -35.34 -22.28
N GLU A 30 -41.97 -35.26 -21.45
CA GLU A 30 -43.35 -35.57 -21.84
C GLU A 30 -43.86 -34.55 -22.88
N GLN A 31 -43.51 -33.27 -22.70
CA GLN A 31 -43.80 -32.25 -23.70
C GLN A 31 -43.06 -32.51 -25.01
N ALA A 32 -41.77 -32.85 -24.94
CA ALA A 32 -40.97 -33.15 -26.12
C ALA A 32 -41.56 -34.34 -26.89
N GLU A 33 -41.89 -35.42 -26.20
CA GLU A 33 -42.51 -36.61 -26.81
C GLU A 33 -43.86 -36.32 -27.45
N ARG A 34 -44.71 -35.54 -26.77
CA ARG A 34 -46.00 -35.12 -27.35
C ARG A 34 -45.81 -34.35 -28.65
N LEU A 35 -44.85 -33.41 -28.69
CA LEU A 35 -44.57 -32.59 -29.88
C LEU A 35 -43.86 -33.39 -30.99
N ILE A 36 -43.05 -34.39 -30.63
CA ILE A 36 -42.47 -35.34 -31.60
C ILE A 36 -43.59 -36.20 -32.20
N LYS A 37 -44.49 -36.75 -31.38
CA LYS A 37 -45.63 -37.56 -31.82
C LYS A 37 -46.60 -36.77 -32.70
N ALA A 38 -46.76 -35.47 -32.42
CA ALA A 38 -47.54 -34.55 -33.25
C ALA A 38 -46.83 -34.15 -34.57
N GLY A 39 -45.60 -34.61 -34.81
CA GLY A 39 -44.83 -34.27 -36.02
C GLY A 39 -44.29 -32.84 -36.03
N CYS A 40 -44.28 -32.16 -34.89
CA CYS A 40 -43.78 -30.78 -34.76
C CYS A 40 -42.26 -30.71 -34.58
N LEU A 41 -41.69 -31.71 -33.90
CA LEU A 41 -40.26 -31.80 -33.60
C LEU A 41 -39.64 -33.03 -34.23
N ARG A 42 -38.39 -32.90 -34.67
CA ARG A 42 -37.53 -34.05 -34.99
C ARG A 42 -36.67 -34.39 -33.79
N ARG A 43 -36.60 -35.67 -33.43
CA ARG A 43 -35.64 -36.18 -32.45
C ARG A 43 -34.21 -35.95 -32.98
N PRO A 44 -33.30 -35.34 -32.21
CA PRO A 44 -31.92 -35.20 -32.62
C PRO A 44 -31.31 -36.59 -32.89
N THR A 45 -30.45 -36.66 -33.91
CA THR A 45 -29.65 -37.85 -34.16
C THR A 45 -28.60 -38.02 -33.07
N GLU A 46 -28.06 -39.23 -32.93
CA GLU A 46 -26.95 -39.48 -31.99
C GLU A 46 -25.74 -38.57 -32.26
N ALA A 47 -25.46 -38.27 -33.54
CA ALA A 47 -24.39 -37.36 -33.92
C ALA A 47 -24.65 -35.92 -33.42
N GLU A 48 -25.88 -35.43 -33.53
CA GLU A 48 -26.26 -34.09 -33.04
C GLU A 48 -26.28 -34.03 -31.51
N ALA A 49 -26.69 -35.10 -30.84
CA ALA A 49 -26.64 -35.20 -29.39
C ALA A 49 -25.19 -35.21 -28.86
N ARG A 50 -24.28 -35.95 -29.52
CA ARG A 50 -22.84 -35.96 -29.19
C ARG A 50 -22.20 -34.60 -29.44
N ALA A 51 -22.46 -33.97 -30.59
CA ALA A 51 -21.94 -32.64 -30.90
C ALA A 51 -22.37 -31.59 -29.85
N ALA A 52 -23.63 -31.65 -29.38
CA ALA A 52 -24.11 -30.76 -28.33
C ALA A 52 -23.46 -31.01 -26.96
N GLN A 53 -23.09 -32.26 -26.66
CA GLN A 53 -22.34 -32.60 -25.44
C GLN A 53 -20.90 -32.10 -25.52
N GLU A 54 -20.20 -32.35 -26.63
CA GLU A 54 -18.84 -31.88 -26.87
C GLU A 54 -18.76 -30.34 -26.82
N GLU A 55 -19.73 -29.63 -27.39
CA GLU A 55 -19.80 -28.17 -27.31
C GLU A 55 -19.98 -27.69 -25.85
N ALA A 56 -20.82 -28.37 -25.07
CA ALA A 56 -21.05 -28.03 -23.67
C ALA A 56 -19.81 -28.29 -22.80
N GLU A 57 -19.11 -29.40 -23.04
CA GLU A 57 -17.84 -29.74 -22.36
C GLU A 57 -16.73 -28.76 -22.73
N SER A 58 -16.61 -28.41 -24.02
CA SER A 58 -15.67 -27.41 -24.50
C SER A 58 -15.90 -26.03 -23.86
N ARG A 59 -17.17 -25.59 -23.76
CA ARG A 59 -17.53 -24.34 -23.06
C ARG A 59 -17.13 -24.38 -21.59
N ARG A 60 -17.40 -25.48 -20.88
CA ARG A 60 -17.01 -25.64 -19.47
C ARG A 60 -15.49 -25.60 -19.30
N ALA A 61 -14.75 -26.31 -20.14
CA ALA A 61 -13.29 -26.31 -20.11
C ALA A 61 -12.71 -24.90 -20.36
N ALA A 62 -13.30 -24.14 -21.28
CA ALA A 62 -12.91 -22.76 -21.53
C ALA A 62 -13.22 -21.83 -20.34
N GLU A 63 -14.38 -22.00 -19.70
CA GLU A 63 -14.76 -21.25 -18.50
C GLU A 63 -13.83 -21.55 -17.32
N ASP A 64 -13.51 -22.83 -17.08
CA ASP A 64 -12.61 -23.27 -16.03
C ASP A 64 -11.18 -22.74 -16.24
N ALA A 65 -10.68 -22.80 -17.48
CA ALA A 65 -9.39 -22.22 -17.84
C ALA A 65 -9.35 -20.70 -17.59
N ALA A 66 -10.43 -19.99 -17.97
CA ALA A 66 -10.53 -18.55 -17.73
C ALA A 66 -10.65 -18.20 -16.23
N ALA A 67 -11.28 -19.06 -15.42
CA ALA A 67 -11.36 -18.89 -13.98
C ALA A 67 -10.00 -19.13 -13.31
N ALA A 68 -9.27 -20.18 -13.73
CA ALA A 68 -7.93 -20.48 -13.24
C ALA A 68 -6.94 -19.34 -13.55
N GLU A 69 -6.98 -18.80 -14.77
CA GLU A 69 -6.12 -17.69 -15.16
C GLU A 69 -6.44 -16.41 -14.36
N ARG A 70 -7.72 -16.09 -14.17
CA ARG A 70 -8.13 -14.96 -13.31
C ARG A 70 -7.61 -15.12 -11.88
N LYS A 71 -7.67 -16.33 -11.32
CA LYS A 71 -7.14 -16.61 -9.98
C LYS A 71 -5.62 -16.44 -9.94
N ARG A 72 -4.89 -16.87 -10.97
CA ARG A 72 -3.44 -16.69 -11.07
C ARG A 72 -3.08 -15.21 -11.09
N LEU A 73 -3.72 -14.42 -11.95
CA LEU A 73 -3.48 -12.97 -12.07
C LEU A 73 -3.81 -12.23 -10.76
N ALA A 74 -4.90 -12.60 -10.08
CA ALA A 74 -5.24 -12.00 -8.78
C ALA A 74 -4.17 -12.30 -7.72
N ASN A 75 -3.68 -13.54 -7.66
CA ASN A 75 -2.62 -13.90 -6.73
C ASN A 75 -1.30 -13.20 -7.04
N GLU A 76 -0.93 -13.09 -8.31
CA GLU A 76 0.27 -12.39 -8.76
C GLU A 76 0.21 -10.90 -8.43
N SER A 77 -0.93 -10.25 -8.69
CA SER A 77 -1.17 -8.86 -8.33
C SER A 77 -1.09 -8.64 -6.81
N ALA A 78 -1.71 -9.53 -6.02
CA ALA A 78 -1.64 -9.46 -4.56
C ALA A 78 -0.20 -9.62 -4.04
N ALA A 79 0.57 -10.56 -4.60
CA ALA A 79 1.96 -10.75 -4.24
C ALA A 79 2.85 -9.55 -4.62
N ALA A 80 2.61 -8.95 -5.78
CA ALA A 80 3.32 -7.74 -6.21
C ALA A 80 3.03 -6.56 -5.28
N GLU A 81 1.77 -6.35 -4.90
CA GLU A 81 1.40 -5.26 -3.99
C GLU A 81 1.97 -5.48 -2.58
N GLN A 82 1.95 -6.71 -2.07
CA GLN A 82 2.59 -7.04 -0.78
C GLN A 82 4.09 -6.72 -0.79
N ARG A 83 4.80 -7.00 -1.89
CA ARG A 83 6.22 -6.63 -2.02
C ARG A 83 6.41 -5.12 -2.02
N ARG A 84 5.60 -4.38 -2.78
CA ARG A 84 5.66 -2.91 -2.79
C ARG A 84 5.45 -2.30 -1.41
N LEU A 85 4.45 -2.81 -0.67
CA LEU A 85 4.18 -2.35 0.70
C LEU A 85 5.32 -2.68 1.66
N ALA A 86 5.96 -3.84 1.52
CA ALA A 86 7.12 -4.21 2.33
C ALA A 86 8.32 -3.29 2.06
N ASP A 87 8.63 -3.03 0.79
CA ASP A 87 9.72 -2.14 0.38
C ASP A 87 9.48 -0.69 0.84
N GLU A 88 8.23 -0.22 0.74
CA GLU A 88 7.83 1.10 1.23
C GLU A 88 7.97 1.20 2.75
N ALA A 89 7.51 0.19 3.50
CA ALA A 89 7.64 0.15 4.95
C ALA A 89 9.12 0.14 5.39
N GLU A 90 9.99 -0.60 4.68
CA GLU A 90 11.42 -0.58 4.95
C GLU A 90 12.03 0.81 4.68
N THR A 91 11.67 1.44 3.56
CA THR A 91 12.12 2.78 3.21
C THR A 91 11.70 3.81 4.26
N GLN A 92 10.45 3.74 4.74
CA GLN A 92 9.95 4.61 5.81
C GLN A 92 10.71 4.40 7.12
N ARG A 93 10.99 3.14 7.50
CA ARG A 93 11.81 2.85 8.70
C ARG A 93 13.21 3.42 8.60
N ARG A 94 13.86 3.30 7.44
CA ARG A 94 15.20 3.88 7.21
C ARG A 94 15.19 5.40 7.34
N ARG A 95 14.19 6.07 6.75
CA ARG A 95 14.01 7.53 6.88
C ARG A 95 13.77 7.95 8.33
N GLN A 96 12.95 7.21 9.07
CA GLN A 96 12.71 7.53 10.48
C GLN A 96 13.98 7.38 11.30
N ALA A 97 14.74 6.31 11.11
CA ALA A 97 16.02 6.12 11.80
C ALA A 97 17.05 7.22 11.47
N GLU A 98 17.05 7.72 10.24
CA GLU A 98 17.90 8.85 9.85
C GLU A 98 17.46 10.16 10.53
N LEU A 99 16.15 10.43 10.59
CA LEU A 99 15.62 11.58 11.32
C LEU A 99 15.96 11.53 12.80
N ASP A 100 15.79 10.37 13.44
CA ASP A 100 16.10 10.18 14.86
C ASP A 100 17.60 10.43 15.12
N ARG A 101 18.47 9.95 14.23
CA ARG A 101 19.92 10.20 14.31
C ARG A 101 20.26 11.68 14.17
N LEU A 102 19.67 12.37 13.21
CA LEU A 102 19.90 13.80 13.00
C LEU A 102 19.38 14.64 14.17
N THR A 103 18.22 14.28 14.74
CA THR A 103 17.70 14.93 15.94
C THR A 103 18.67 14.78 17.11
N ALA A 104 19.17 13.56 17.36
CA ALA A 104 20.15 13.32 18.43
C ALA A 104 21.46 14.10 18.21
N GLU A 105 21.91 14.23 16.97
CA GLU A 105 23.09 15.02 16.62
C GLU A 105 22.89 16.52 16.87
N ILE A 106 21.71 17.05 16.52
CA ILE A 106 21.34 18.44 16.77
C ILE A 106 21.28 18.72 18.28
N GLU A 107 20.66 17.84 19.05
CA GLU A 107 20.58 17.98 20.52
C GLU A 107 21.99 17.98 21.14
N ALA A 108 22.85 17.04 20.75
CA ALA A 108 24.24 17.00 21.22
C ALA A 108 25.06 18.22 20.77
N ALA A 109 24.78 18.78 19.59
CA ALA A 109 25.42 20.02 19.14
C ALA A 109 24.94 21.24 19.94
N GLN A 110 23.66 21.31 20.27
CA GLN A 110 23.09 22.38 21.09
C GLN A 110 23.63 22.34 22.52
N GLU A 111 23.79 21.15 23.11
CA GLU A 111 24.40 20.99 24.42
C GLU A 111 25.85 21.46 24.43
N ARG A 112 26.67 21.00 23.47
CA ARG A 112 28.05 21.50 23.31
C ARG A 112 28.10 23.02 23.15
N LEU A 113 27.18 23.60 22.39
CA LEU A 113 27.12 25.05 22.23
C LEU A 113 26.82 25.75 23.56
N ARG A 114 25.88 25.23 24.37
CA ARG A 114 25.59 25.75 25.72
C ARG A 114 26.83 25.68 26.62
N GLU A 115 27.51 24.54 26.67
CA GLU A 115 28.74 24.39 27.45
C GLU A 115 29.83 25.38 27.02
N THR A 116 30.00 25.60 25.71
CA THR A 116 30.98 26.58 25.22
C THR A 116 30.60 28.02 25.58
N ASN A 117 29.32 28.36 25.54
CA ASN A 117 28.84 29.68 25.93
C ASN A 117 28.99 29.91 27.43
N ASP A 118 28.67 28.92 28.25
CA ASP A 118 28.82 28.97 29.70
C ASP A 118 30.30 29.12 30.07
N ALA A 119 31.18 28.33 29.45
CA ALA A 119 32.63 28.43 29.63
C ALA A 119 33.18 29.81 29.20
N ALA A 120 32.69 30.35 28.08
CA ALA A 120 33.07 31.68 27.63
C ALA A 120 32.62 32.78 28.61
N SER A 121 31.40 32.69 29.13
CA SER A 121 30.87 33.64 30.12
C SER A 121 31.67 33.60 31.43
N ALA A 122 32.01 32.40 31.91
CA ALA A 122 32.84 32.20 33.10
C ALA A 122 34.27 32.73 32.89
N ALA A 123 34.84 32.56 31.69
CA ALA A 123 36.15 33.11 31.36
C ALA A 123 36.13 34.65 31.31
N GLU A 124 35.06 35.24 30.77
CA GLU A 124 34.87 36.70 30.77
C GLU A 124 34.74 37.26 32.20
N GLU A 125 33.95 36.61 33.05
CA GLU A 125 33.80 37.02 34.45
C GLU A 125 35.14 36.95 35.20
N ARG A 126 35.90 35.86 35.04
CA ARG A 126 37.25 35.74 35.61
C ARG A 126 38.18 36.84 35.12
N ARG A 127 38.11 37.21 33.84
CA ARG A 127 38.88 38.32 33.28
C ARG A 127 38.49 39.65 33.94
N ARG A 128 37.20 39.94 34.09
CA ARG A 128 36.71 41.16 34.77
C ARG A 128 37.18 41.23 36.22
N VAL A 129 37.09 40.12 36.97
CA VAL A 129 37.56 40.05 38.36
C VAL A 129 39.08 40.26 38.45
N ALA A 130 39.85 39.64 37.55
CA ALA A 130 41.31 39.81 37.51
C ALA A 130 41.70 41.26 37.18
N GLU A 131 41.01 41.90 36.24
CA GLU A 131 41.21 43.31 35.88
C GLU A 131 40.90 44.24 37.06
N GLN A 132 39.76 44.04 37.74
CA GLN A 132 39.42 44.81 38.95
C GLN A 132 40.47 44.63 40.05
N ALA A 133 40.93 43.40 40.29
CA ALA A 133 41.96 43.12 41.28
C ALA A 133 43.31 43.78 40.95
N ALA A 134 43.68 43.83 39.66
CA ALA A 134 44.87 44.54 39.21
C ALA A 134 44.76 46.05 39.47
N VAL A 135 43.63 46.67 39.11
CA VAL A 135 43.36 48.09 39.39
C VAL A 135 43.42 48.39 40.90
N GLU A 136 42.83 47.53 41.74
CA GLU A 136 42.91 47.70 43.19
C GLU A 136 44.33 47.56 43.73
N ALA A 137 45.11 46.59 43.21
CA ALA A 137 46.49 46.38 43.63
C ALA A 137 47.38 47.57 43.27
N GLU A 138 47.24 48.11 42.05
CA GLU A 138 47.91 49.34 41.63
C GLU A 138 47.55 50.53 42.53
N ALA A 139 46.26 50.69 42.87
CA ALA A 139 45.82 51.73 43.79
C ALA A 139 46.40 51.59 45.20
N ARG A 140 46.52 50.34 45.72
CA ARG A 140 47.15 50.07 47.02
C ARG A 140 48.65 50.37 47.00
N LEU A 141 49.35 49.99 45.93
CA LEU A 141 50.77 50.30 45.74
C LEU A 141 51.02 51.81 45.67
N ALA A 142 50.18 52.54 44.92
CA ALA A 142 50.26 54.00 44.84
C ALA A 142 50.10 54.66 46.22
N LYS A 143 49.09 54.25 47.00
CA LYS A 143 48.88 54.72 48.38
C LYS A 143 50.06 54.40 49.30
N ALA A 144 50.63 53.20 49.20
CA ALA A 144 51.79 52.79 49.99
C ALA A 144 53.03 53.64 49.66
N ASN A 145 53.29 53.89 48.37
CA ASN A 145 54.38 54.75 47.91
C ASN A 145 54.21 56.20 48.40
N GLU A 146 52.99 56.73 48.36
CA GLU A 146 52.69 58.06 48.90
C GLU A 146 52.98 58.13 50.41
N ALA A 147 52.49 57.16 51.19
CA ALA A 147 52.73 57.08 52.63
C ALA A 147 54.23 56.97 52.98
N ALA A 148 54.98 56.13 52.25
CA ALA A 148 56.42 56.00 52.42
C ALA A 148 57.17 57.31 52.10
N SER A 149 56.73 58.04 51.07
CA SER A 149 57.31 59.34 50.71
C SER A 149 57.06 60.41 51.78
N LYS A 150 55.88 60.37 52.43
CA LYS A 150 55.54 61.26 53.56
C LYS A 150 56.36 60.91 54.80
N ALA A 151 56.51 59.63 55.13
CA ALA A 151 57.30 59.18 56.28
C ALA A 151 58.80 59.54 56.17
N LYS A 152 59.38 59.56 54.97
CA LYS A 152 60.78 59.99 54.76
C LYS A 152 61.02 61.49 54.91
N LYS A 153 59.96 62.31 54.93
CA LYS A 153 60.03 63.77 55.02
C LYS A 153 59.71 64.32 56.42
N ALA A 154 59.22 63.49 57.33
CA ALA A 154 58.96 63.80 58.72
C ALA A 154 60.17 63.44 59.58
#